data_AF-A0A5C8M4Q5-F1
#
_entry.id   AF-A0A5C8M4Q5-F1
#
_cell.length_a   1.000
_cell.length_b   1.000
_cell.length_c   1.000
_cell.angle_alpha   90.00
_cell.angle_beta   90.00
_cell.angle_gamma   90.00
#
_symmetry.space_group_name_H-M   'P 1'
#
loop_
_entity.id
_entity.type
_entity.pdbx_description
1 polymer ?
#
loop_
_entity_poly.entity_id
_entity_poly.type
_entity_poly.pdbx_seq_one_letter_code
_entity_poly.pdbx_strand_id
1 'polypeptide(L)' 'MVGTNKIITFLLSFIPGVGHLYLGLNKRGLQFLIGGFACISLIPPFPMVFPFVLAVIWFYGLFDALQKVTL' A
#
# COMPACT_ATOMS: atom_id res chain seq x y z
N MET A 1 -20.23 -8.01 -4.14
CA MET A 1 -19.70 -6.77 -4.73
C MET A 1 -19.69 -5.73 -3.62
N VAL A 2 -18.55 -5.53 -2.95
CA VAL A 2 -18.45 -4.51 -1.90
C VAL A 2 -18.60 -3.15 -2.58
N GLY A 3 -19.56 -2.35 -2.14
CA GLY A 3 -19.76 -0.99 -2.62
C GLY A 3 -18.52 -0.17 -2.28
N THR A 4 -17.57 -0.12 -3.21
CA THR A 4 -16.26 0.42 -2.97
C THR A 4 -16.35 1.94 -3.04
N ASN A 5 -16.24 2.62 -1.90
CA ASN A 5 -16.18 4.06 -1.86
C ASN A 5 -14.72 4.51 -2.07
N LYS A 6 -14.49 5.41 -3.04
CA LYS A 6 -13.17 6.00 -3.33
C LYS A 6 -12.53 6.63 -2.09
N ILE A 7 -13.32 7.30 -1.26
CA ILE A 7 -12.83 7.95 -0.04
C ILE A 7 -12.37 6.90 0.97
N ILE A 8 -13.14 5.82 1.15
CA ILE A 8 -12.77 4.74 2.07
C ILE A 8 -11.51 4.02 1.59
N THR A 9 -11.38 3.79 0.28
CA THR A 9 -10.17 3.17 -0.28
C THR A 9 -8.95 4.08 -0.16
N PHE A 10 -9.11 5.39 -0.37
CA PHE A 10 -8.04 6.37 -0.15
C PHE A 10 -7.57 6.38 1.30
N LEU A 11 -8.51 6.43 2.26
CA LEU A 11 -8.22 6.39 3.69
C LEU A 11 -7.52 5.07 4.09
N LEU A 12 -8.00 3.93 3.57
CA LEU A 12 -7.39 2.61 3.82
C LEU A 12 -6.02 2.44 3.18
N SER A 13 -5.78 3.09 2.02
CA SER A 13 -4.48 3.02 1.32
C SER A 13 -3.37 3.79 2.03
N PHE A 14 -3.70 4.57 3.06
CA PHE A 14 -2.70 5.19 3.92
C PHE A 14 -1.89 4.15 4.70
N ILE A 15 -2.43 2.94 4.88
CA ILE A 15 -1.68 1.78 5.34
C ILE A 15 -1.29 0.95 4.10
N PRO A 16 0.01 0.72 3.85
CA PRO A 16 0.45 0.05 2.62
C PRO A 16 -0.22 -1.32 2.48
N GLY A 17 -0.94 -1.52 1.38
CA GLY A 17 -1.60 -2.77 1.00
C GLY A 17 -3.01 -3.00 1.56
N VAL A 18 -3.47 -2.21 2.54
CA VAL A 18 -4.82 -2.39 3.12
C VAL A 18 -5.92 -1.91 2.18
N GLY A 19 -5.68 -0.84 1.41
CA GLY A 19 -6.58 -0.40 0.35
C GLY A 19 -6.86 -1.51 -0.67
N HIS A 20 -5.84 -2.22 -1.13
CA HIS A 20 -6.01 -3.35 -2.05
C HIS A 20 -6.79 -4.51 -1.43
N LEU A 21 -6.60 -4.81 -0.15
CA LEU A 21 -7.37 -5.84 0.55
C LEU A 21 -8.86 -5.50 0.59
N TYR A 22 -9.19 -4.23 0.83
CA TYR A 22 -10.57 -3.74 0.81
C TYR A 22 -11.24 -3.90 -0.57
N LEU A 23 -10.46 -3.77 -1.65
CA LEU A 23 -10.91 -4.03 -3.02
C LEU A 23 -11.02 -5.51 -3.38
N GLY A 24 -10.70 -6.42 -2.45
CA GLY A 24 -10.60 -7.86 -2.74
C GLY A 24 -9.34 -8.25 -3.53
N LEU A 25 -8.38 -7.33 -3.73
CA LEU A 25 -7.11 -7.57 -4.41
C LEU A 25 -6.07 -8.18 -3.46
N ASN A 26 -6.40 -9.36 -2.92
CA ASN A 26 -5.66 -9.99 -1.82
C ASN A 26 -4.16 -10.19 -2.09
N LYS A 27 -3.81 -10.69 -3.29
CA LYS A 27 -2.40 -10.89 -3.67
C LYS A 27 -1.62 -9.56 -3.71
N ARG A 28 -2.23 -8.51 -4.25
CA ARG A 28 -1.60 -7.19 -4.39
C ARG A 28 -1.45 -6.50 -3.04
N GLY A 29 -2.49 -6.54 -2.22
CA GLY A 29 -2.45 -6.00 -0.86
C GLY A 29 -1.40 -6.68 0.01
N LEU A 30 -1.30 -8.02 -0.07
CA LEU A 30 -0.28 -8.75 0.66
C LEU A 30 1.15 -8.39 0.19
N GLN A 31 1.37 -8.19 -1.12
CA GLN A 31 2.67 -7.75 -1.64
C GLN A 31 3.09 -6.38 -1.06
N PHE A 32 2.16 -5.42 -1.02
CA PHE A 32 2.43 -4.10 -0.46
C PHE A 32 2.64 -4.13 1.06
N LEU A 33 1.88 -4.95 1.79
CA LEU A 33 2.08 -5.17 3.22
C LEU A 33 3.46 -5.74 3.49
N ILE A 34 3.82 -6.86 2.84
CA ILE A 34 5.13 -7.51 3.02
C ILE A 34 6.25 -6.54 2.65
N GLY A 35 6.14 -5.85 1.50
CA GLY A 35 7.14 -4.88 1.07
C GLY A 35 7.31 -3.72 2.06
N GLY A 36 6.21 -3.17 2.58
CA GLY A 36 6.22 -2.10 3.58
C GLY A 36 6.85 -2.55 4.90
N PHE A 37 6.42 -3.68 5.44
CA PHE A 37 6.99 -4.25 6.67
C PHE A 37 8.48 -4.59 6.51
N ALA A 38 8.87 -5.22 5.39
CA ALA A 38 10.26 -5.53 5.11
C ALA A 38 11.13 -4.26 5.06
N CYS A 39 10.64 -3.19 4.42
CA CYS A 39 11.37 -1.92 4.41
C CYS A 39 11.51 -1.34 5.82
N ILE A 40 10.44 -1.33 6.62
CA ILE A 40 10.47 -0.82 8.01
C ILE A 40 11.49 -1.60 8.85
N SER A 41 11.51 -2.92 8.76
CA SER A 41 12.47 -3.77 9.47
C SER A 41 13.93 -3.53 9.06
N LEU A 42 14.17 -3.02 7.85
CA LEU A 42 15.50 -2.73 7.30
C LEU A 42 15.95 -1.27 7.50
N ILE A 43 15.10 -0.40 8.04
CA ILE A 43 15.47 0.98 8.39
C ILE A 43 16.61 1.02 9.42
N PRO A 44 16.59 0.26 10.55
CA PRO A 44 17.66 0.34 11.54
C PRO A 44 19.07 0.07 10.98
N PRO A 45 19.31 -0.97 10.16
CA PRO A 45 20.64 -1.18 9.56
C PRO A 45 20.94 -0.24 8.37
N PHE A 46 19.94 0.28 7.65
CA PHE A 46 20.17 1.18 6.51
C PHE A 46 19.22 2.40 6.51
N PRO A 47 19.42 3.35 7.43
CA PRO A 47 18.47 4.45 7.67
C PRO A 47 18.44 5.49 6.55
N MET A 48 19.46 5.54 5.69
CA MET A 48 19.50 6.48 4.56
C MET A 48 18.78 5.98 3.31
N VAL A 49 18.45 4.68 3.21
CA VAL A 49 17.93 4.08 1.97
C VAL A 49 16.48 3.64 2.13
N PHE A 50 16.17 2.83 3.15
CA PHE A 50 14.84 2.24 3.27
C PHE A 50 13.70 3.23 3.53
N PRO A 51 13.90 4.40 4.19
CA PRO A 51 12.83 5.39 4.27
C PRO A 51 12.37 5.92 2.90
N PHE A 52 13.31 6.12 1.97
CA PHE A 52 12.97 6.55 0.61
C PHE A 52 12.29 5.44 -0.19
N VAL A 53 12.78 4.20 -0.06
CA VAL A 53 12.15 3.03 -0.71
C VAL A 53 10.73 2.81 -0.16
N LEU A 54 10.54 2.93 1.16
CA LEU A 54 9.24 2.84 1.81
C LEU A 54 8.30 3.91 1.29
N ALA A 55 8.75 5.17 1.16
CA ALA A 55 7.95 6.24 0.60
C ALA A 55 7.52 5.92 -0.84
N VAL A 56 8.43 5.45 -1.69
CA VAL A 56 8.11 5.06 -3.09
C VAL A 56 7.08 3.93 -3.13
N ILE A 57 7.27 2.87 -2.35
CA ILE A 57 6.34 1.74 -2.28
C ILE A 57 4.96 2.20 -1.80
N TRP A 58 4.94 3.07 -0.80
CA TRP A 58 3.71 3.61 -0.22
C TRP A 58 2.94 4.48 -1.23
N PHE A 59 3.59 5.47 -1.84
CA PHE A 59 2.96 6.33 -2.85
C PHE A 59 2.49 5.52 -4.06
N TYR A 60 3.33 4.61 -4.56
CA TYR A 60 2.95 3.74 -5.69
C TYR A 60 1.74 2.86 -5.33
N GLY A 61 1.73 2.26 -4.13
CA GLY A 61 0.59 1.47 -3.65
C GLY A 61 -0.69 2.29 -3.52
N LEU A 62 -0.60 3.52 -3.04
CA LEU A 62 -1.74 4.43 -2.94
C LEU A 62 -2.33 4.75 -4.32
N PHE A 63 -1.50 5.10 -5.31
CA PHE A 63 -1.98 5.37 -6.67
C PHE A 63 -2.53 4.10 -7.37
N ASP A 64 -1.87 2.95 -7.20
CA ASP A 64 -2.32 1.68 -7.76
C ASP A 64 -3.70 1.30 -7.21
N ALA A 65 -3.93 1.44 -5.89
CA ALA A 65 -5.24 1.19 -5.28
C ALA A 65 -6.31 2.15 -5.83
N LEU A 66 -6.03 3.46 -5.92
CA LEU A 66 -6.97 4.45 -6.45
C LEU A 66 -7.36 4.21 -7.92
N GLN A 67 -6.40 3.79 -8.75
CA GLN A 67 -6.66 3.42 -10.14
C GLN A 67 -7.59 2.21 -10.22
N LYS A 68 -7.39 1.20 -9.36
CA LYS A 68 -8.23 -0.01 -9.31
C LYS A 68 -9.66 0.22 -8.82
N VAL A 69 -9.93 1.32 -8.10
CA VAL A 69 -11.32 1.72 -7.76
C VAL A 69 -12.01 2.43 -8.91
N THR A 70 -11.25 3.11 -9.75
CA THR A 70 -11.81 3.94 -10.83
C THR A 70 -12.12 3.13 -12.09
N LEU A 71 -11.43 2.01 -12.29
CA LEU A 71 -11.65 1.03 -13.37
C LEU A 71 -12.73 0.01 -13.00
#